data_AF-X0QFP2-F1
#
_entry.id   AF-X0QFP2-F1
#
_cell.length_a   1.000
_cell.length_b   1.000
_cell.length_c   1.000
_cell.angle_alpha   90.00
_cell.angle_beta   90.00
_cell.angle_gamma   90.00
#
_symmetry.space_group_name_H-M   'P 1'
#
loop_
_entity.id
_entity.type
_entity.pdbx_description
1 polymer ?
#
loop_
_entity_poly.entity_id
_entity_poly.type
_entity_poly.pdbx_seq_one_letter_code
_entity_poly.pdbx_strand_id
1 'polypeptide(L)' 'MFDKYTNSLGPEEHAAYQEQLRKDIPLGGTLGNAERDLAPVLVFLASDASHFNTGRLLPVDGGCAAVR' A
#
# COMPACT_ATOMS: atom_id res chain seq x y z
N MET A 1 12.57 1.62 -7.31
CA MET A 1 13.40 1.83 -6.10
C MET A 1 13.19 0.71 -5.10
N PHE A 2 11.95 0.34 -4.81
CA PHE A 2 11.61 -0.74 -3.88
C PHE A 2 12.08 -2.12 -4.36
N ASP A 3 11.80 -2.49 -5.61
CA ASP A 3 12.26 -3.77 -6.16
C ASP A 3 13.78 -3.93 -6.11
N LYS A 4 14.52 -2.82 -6.27
CA LYS A 4 15.98 -2.83 -6.14
C LYS A 4 16.43 -3.19 -4.73
N TYR A 5 15.70 -2.73 -3.70
CA TYR A 5 15.98 -3.07 -2.31
C TYR A 5 15.65 -4.54 -2.03
N THR A 6 14.45 -5.00 -2.37
CA THR A 6 14.04 -6.40 -2.14
C THR A 6 14.93 -7.38 -2.90
N ASN A 7 15.35 -7.04 -4.12
CA ASN A 7 16.27 -7.86 -4.93
C ASN A 7 17.72 -7.85 -4.40
N SER A 8 18.08 -6.93 -3.49
CA SER A 8 19.41 -6.88 -2.88
C SER A 8 19.56 -7.72 -1.62
N LEU A 9 18.44 -8.24 -1.08
CA LEU A 9 18.42 -9.02 0.15
C LEU A 9 18.87 -10.47 -0.10
N GLY A 10 19.60 -11.04 0.86
CA GLY A 10 19.84 -12.48 0.91
C GLY A 10 18.56 -13.28 1.19
N PRO A 11 18.54 -14.61 1.00
CA PRO A 11 17.34 -15.42 1.16
C PRO A 11 16.71 -15.34 2.56
N GLU A 12 17.52 -15.34 3.62
CA GLU A 12 17.03 -15.23 4.99
C GLU A 12 16.47 -13.84 5.29
N GLU A 13 17.17 -12.79 4.85
CA GLU A 13 16.74 -11.41 5.01
C GLU A 13 15.42 -11.16 4.26
N HIS A 14 15.28 -11.74 3.06
CA HIS A 14 14.06 -11.67 2.29
C HIS A 14 12.90 -12.37 3.01
N ALA A 15 13.12 -13.55 3.59
CA ALA A 15 12.08 -14.26 4.34
C ALA A 15 11.65 -13.48 5.60
N ALA A 16 12.61 -12.93 6.35
CA ALA A 16 12.34 -12.10 7.51
C ALA A 16 11.57 -10.82 7.14
N TYR A 17 11.94 -10.19 6.01
CA TYR A 17 11.26 -9.01 5.50
C TYR A 17 9.80 -9.30 5.10
N GLN A 18 9.54 -10.41 4.40
CA GLN A 18 8.19 -10.82 4.04
C GLN A 18 7.33 -11.12 5.27
N GLU A 19 7.91 -11.76 6.29
CA GLU A 19 7.22 -12.01 7.55
C GLU A 19 6.89 -10.71 8.30
N GLN A 20 7.76 -9.71 8.23
CA GLN A 20 7.48 -8.39 8.79
C GLN A 20 6.31 -7.72 8.06
N LEU A 21 6.30 -7.74 6.72
CA LEU A 21 5.20 -7.19 5.93
C LEU A 21 3.85 -7.85 6.23
N ARG A 22 3.83 -9.17 6.48
CA ARG A 22 2.59 -9.88 6.88
C ARG A 22 2.03 -9.42 8.21
N LYS A 23 2.87 -8.98 9.13
CA LYS A 23 2.46 -8.44 10.43
C LYS A 23 1.97 -7.01 10.31
N ASP A 24 2.65 -6.21 9.48
CA ASP A 24 2.41 -4.77 9.37
C ASP A 24 1.26 -4.42 8.41
N ILE A 25 1.01 -5.24 7.39
CA ILE A 25 0.00 -4.98 6.34
C ILE A 25 -1.12 -6.03 6.44
N PRO A 26 -2.25 -5.72 7.10
CA PRO A 26 -3.34 -6.67 7.32
C PRO A 26 -3.90 -7.31 6.05
N LEU A 27 -4.07 -6.52 4.98
CA LEU A 27 -4.60 -7.03 3.72
C LEU A 27 -3.46 -7.51 2.82
N GLY A 28 -3.36 -8.83 2.67
CA GLY A 28 -2.44 -9.48 1.74
C GLY A 28 -0.98 -9.54 2.21
N GLY A 29 -0.59 -8.83 3.27
CA GLY A 29 0.73 -8.94 3.88
C GLY A 29 1.90 -8.58 2.95
N THR A 30 1.64 -7.74 1.95
CA THR A 30 2.60 -7.36 0.90
C THR A 30 2.36 -5.92 0.49
N LEU A 31 3.33 -5.31 -0.19
CA LEU A 31 3.13 -3.99 -0.79
C LEU A 31 2.11 -4.04 -1.92
N GLY A 32 1.32 -2.98 -2.03
CA GLY A 32 0.35 -2.81 -3.11
C GLY A 32 1.01 -2.62 -4.47
N ASN A 33 0.27 -2.97 -5.51
CA ASN A 33 0.56 -2.65 -6.89
C ASN A 33 -0.08 -1.31 -7.26
N ALA A 34 0.70 -0.38 -7.82
CA ALA A 34 0.21 0.97 -8.11
C ALA A 34 -0.96 1.01 -9.10
N GLU A 35 -0.95 0.17 -10.13
CA GLU A 35 -2.01 0.14 -11.15
C GLU A 35 -3.28 -0.52 -10.62
N ARG A 36 -3.14 -1.60 -9.86
CA ARG A 36 -4.28 -2.37 -9.36
C ARG A 36 -4.91 -1.75 -8.12
N ASP A 37 -4.09 -1.27 -7.19
CA ASP A 37 -4.53 -0.94 -5.84
C ASP A 37 -4.65 0.59 -5.65
N LEU A 38 -3.77 1.41 -6.24
CA LEU A 38 -3.79 2.87 -6.10
C LEU A 38 -4.58 3.58 -7.21
N ALA A 39 -4.36 3.21 -8.48
CA ALA A 39 -4.96 3.92 -9.61
C ALA A 39 -6.49 4.02 -9.56
N PRO A 40 -7.26 2.98 -9.17
CA PRO A 40 -8.72 3.10 -9.05
C PRO A 40 -9.17 4.14 -8.02
N VAL A 41 -8.42 4.28 -6.92
CA VAL A 41 -8.70 5.30 -5.89
C VAL A 41 -8.43 6.70 -6.42
N LEU A 42 -7.37 6.88 -7.20
CA LEU A 42 -7.09 8.16 -7.86
C LEU A 42 -8.17 8.52 -8.87
N VAL A 43 -8.68 7.55 -9.64
CA VAL A 43 -9.82 7.76 -10.55
C VAL A 43 -11.06 8.19 -9.78
N PHE A 44 -11.38 7.55 -8.63
CA PHE A 44 -12.47 7.97 -7.77
C PHE A 44 -12.31 9.42 -7.30
N LEU A 45 -11.13 9.78 -6.78
CA LEU A 45 -10.84 11.13 -6.25
C LEU A 45 -10.85 12.22 -7.33
N ALA A 46 -10.56 11.87 -8.58
CA ALA A 46 -10.61 12.78 -9.71
C ALA A 46 -12.01 12.92 -10.35
N SER A 47 -12.97 12.08 -9.93
CA SER A 47 -14.32 12.04 -10.49
C SER A 47 -15.32 12.86 -9.66
N ASP A 48 -16.50 13.12 -10.23
CA ASP A 48 -17.61 13.77 -9.51
C ASP A 48 -18.12 12.93 -8.32
N ALA A 49 -17.78 11.64 -8.25
CA ALA A 49 -18.18 10.77 -7.15
C ALA A 49 -17.60 11.22 -5.80
N SER A 50 -16.48 11.96 -5.80
CA SER A 50 -15.87 12.50 -4.58
C SER A 50 -16.19 13.97 -4.32
N HIS A 51 -17.14 14.60 -5.02
CA HIS A 51 -17.39 16.05 -4.95
C HIS A 51 -17.65 16.61 -3.53
N PHE A 52 -18.14 15.77 -2.60
CA PHE A 52 -18.41 16.15 -1.21
C PHE A 52 -17.38 15.60 -0.20
N ASN A 53 -16.30 14.97 -0.69
CA ASN A 53 -15.15 14.55 0.11
C ASN A 53 -14.02 15.57 -0.02
N THR A 54 -13.76 16.34 1.04
CA THR A 54 -12.68 17.34 1.08
C THR A 54 -11.97 17.35 2.43
N GLY A 55 -10.67 17.68 2.42
CA GLY A 55 -9.83 17.75 3.63
C GLY A 55 -9.59 16.42 4.35
N ARG A 56 -9.74 15.28 3.66
CA ARG A 56 -9.57 13.94 4.24
C ARG A 56 -8.29 13.28 3.76
N LEU A 57 -7.68 12.49 4.64
CA LEU A 57 -6.65 11.52 4.29
C LEU A 57 -7.32 10.17 4.03
N LEU A 58 -6.97 9.51 2.93
CA LEU A 58 -7.50 8.21 2.55
C LEU A 58 -6.35 7.22 2.33
N PRO A 59 -6.01 6.39 3.34
CA PRO A 59 -4.95 5.39 3.21
C PRO A 59 -5.28 4.36 2.14
N VAL A 60 -4.31 4.07 1.27
CA VAL A 60 -4.36 3.01 0.24
C VAL A 60 -3.15 2.11 0.43
N ASP A 61 -3.11 1.45 1.59
CA ASP A 61 -1.89 0.82 2.13
C ASP A 61 -2.16 -0.57 2.72
N GLY A 62 -3.29 -1.20 2.37
CA GLY A 62 -3.67 -2.50 2.90
C GLY A 62 -3.97 -2.51 4.41
N GLY A 63 -4.18 -1.34 5.02
CA GLY A 63 -4.45 -1.20 6.46
C GLY A 63 -3.20 -1.03 7.31
N CYS A 64 -2.07 -0.67 6.70
CA CYS A 64 -0.80 -0.46 7.41
C CYS A 64 -0.87 0.71 8.40
N ALA A 65 -1.62 1.76 8.06
CA ALA A 65 -1.82 2.91 8.93
C ALA A 65 -3.31 3.23 9.13
N ALA A 66 -3.61 3.88 10.26
CA ALA A 66 -4.93 4.41 10.55
C ALA A 66 -4.84 5.93 10.76
N VAL A 67 -5.75 6.66 10.12
CA VAL A 67 -5.93 8.10 10.35
C VAL A 67 -6.67 8.33 11.67
N ARG A 68 -6.35 9.42 12.37
CA ARG A 68 -7.00 9.84 13.63
C ARG A 68 -7.24 11.34 13.62
#